data_AF-A0A6B3II48-F1
#
_entry.id   AF-A0A6B3II48-F1
#
_cell.length_a   1.000
_cell.length_b   1.000
_cell.length_c   1.000
_cell.angle_alpha   90.00
_cell.angle_beta   90.00
_cell.angle_gamma   90.00
#
_symmetry.space_group_name_H-M   'P 1'
#
loop_
_entity.id
_entity.type
_entity.pdbx_description
1 polymer ?
#
loop_
_entity_poly.entity_id
_entity_poly.type
_entity_poly.pdbx_seq_one_letter_code
_entity_poly.pdbx_strand_id
1 'polypeptide(L)'
;VTLVLLVMVFGSAIAAMLPLLVGIVAILGTNAVLRGLTEFTDVSVFAMNLTTALGLGLAIDYALFIVRRFREELDAGADTRTAVGTTLRTAGRTVL
;
A
#
# COMPACT_ATOMS: atom_id res chain seq x y z
N VAL A 1 7.90 -9.90 -11.08
CA VAL A 1 8.93 -8.83 -11.11
C VAL A 1 8.86 -7.94 -9.88
N THR A 2 7.71 -7.34 -9.56
CA THR A 2 7.51 -6.49 -8.36
C THR A 2 7.85 -7.16 -7.02
N LEU A 3 7.47 -8.43 -6.80
CA LEU A 3 7.84 -9.18 -5.59
C LEU A 3 9.36 -9.23 -5.38
N VAL A 4 10.14 -9.45 -6.44
CA VAL A 4 11.60 -9.56 -6.38
C VAL A 4 12.23 -8.22 -6.00
N LEU A 5 11.73 -7.12 -6.56
CA LEU A 5 12.17 -5.77 -6.21
C LEU A 5 11.86 -5.43 -4.75
N LEU A 6 10.66 -5.79 -4.27
CA LEU A 6 10.26 -5.57 -2.87
C LEU A 6 11.15 -6.36 -1.90
N VAL A 7 11.43 -7.64 -2.20
CA VAL A 7 12.33 -8.46 -1.37
C VAL A 7 13.73 -7.85 -1.31
N MET A 8 14.23 -7.31 -2.43
CA MET A 8 15.54 -6.66 -2.48
C MET A 8 15.59 -5.35 -1.67
N VAL A 9 14.52 -4.54 -1.70
CA VAL A 9 14.43 -3.26 -0.97
C VAL A 9 14.26 -3.46 0.54
N PHE A 10 13.44 -4.43 0.96
CA PHE A 10 13.16 -4.65 2.39
C PHE A 10 14.13 -5.61 3.08
N GLY A 11 14.95 -6.35 2.33
CA GLY A 11 15.88 -7.35 2.86
C GLY A 11 15.22 -8.53 3.58
N SER A 12 13.88 -8.62 3.56
CA SER A 12 13.09 -9.65 4.24
C SER A 12 11.86 -10.01 3.39
N ALA A 13 11.68 -11.31 3.15
CA ALA A 13 10.52 -11.85 2.42
C ALA A 13 9.19 -11.56 3.12
N ILE A 14 9.19 -11.50 4.46
CA ILE A 14 7.99 -11.21 5.25
C ILE A 14 7.59 -9.74 5.11
N ALA A 15 8.56 -8.83 5.15
CA ALA A 15 8.30 -7.40 4.96
C ALA A 15 7.79 -7.10 3.54
N ALA A 16 8.25 -7.83 2.53
CA ALA A 16 7.78 -7.70 1.15
C ALA A 16 6.34 -8.19 0.93
N MET A 17 5.80 -9.07 1.79
CA MET A 17 4.41 -9.54 1.69
C MET A 17 3.39 -8.47 2.08
N LEU A 18 3.75 -7.53 2.97
CA LEU A 18 2.87 -6.44 3.40
C LEU A 18 2.37 -5.57 2.23
N PRO A 19 3.26 -4.94 1.41
CA PRO A 19 2.82 -4.13 0.27
C PRO A 19 2.07 -4.94 -0.80
N LEU A 20 2.40 -6.22 -0.95
CA LEU A 20 1.67 -7.11 -1.87
C LEU A 20 0.24 -7.40 -1.43
N LEU A 21 0.03 -7.69 -0.15
CA LEU A 21 -1.31 -7.87 0.41
C LEU A 21 -2.13 -6.59 0.26
N VAL A 22 -1.53 -5.42 0.56
CA VAL A 22 -2.19 -4.12 0.37
C VAL A 22 -2.56 -3.91 -1.10
N GLY A 23 -1.67 -4.22 -2.04
CA GLY A 23 -1.94 -4.12 -3.48
C GLY A 23 -3.07 -5.05 -3.94
N ILE A 24 -3.13 -6.29 -3.44
CA ILE A 24 -4.21 -7.24 -3.75
C ILE A 24 -5.56 -6.73 -3.21
N VAL A 25 -5.59 -6.26 -1.96
CA VAL A 25 -6.80 -5.70 -1.36
C VAL A 25 -7.26 -4.46 -2.13
N ALA A 26 -6.33 -3.61 -2.57
CA ALA A 26 -6.63 -2.44 -3.39
C ALA A 26 -7.25 -2.84 -4.74
N ILE A 27 -6.66 -3.80 -5.47
CA ILE A 27 -7.23 -4.30 -6.74
C ILE A 27 -8.65 -4.84 -6.51
N LEU A 28 -8.84 -5.71 -5.52
CA LEU A 28 -10.13 -6.33 -5.25
C LEU A 28 -11.18 -5.28 -4.85
N GLY A 29 -10.80 -4.31 -4.02
CA GLY A 29 -11.65 -3.18 -3.63
C GLY A 29 -12.02 -2.31 -4.83
N THR A 30 -11.06 -1.94 -5.66
CA THR A 30 -11.31 -1.20 -6.90
C THR A 30 -12.23 -1.96 -7.83
N ASN A 31 -12.01 -3.25 -8.05
CA ASN A 31 -12.87 -4.07 -8.91
C ASN A 31 -14.31 -4.16 -8.38
N ALA A 32 -14.48 -4.32 -7.06
CA ALA A 32 -15.78 -4.34 -6.41
C ALA A 32 -16.53 -3.01 -6.54
N VAL A 33 -15.84 -1.88 -6.30
CA VAL A 33 -16.39 -0.53 -6.46
C VAL A 33 -16.75 -0.25 -7.92
N LEU A 34 -15.88 -0.62 -8.86
CA LEU A 34 -16.13 -0.45 -10.29
C LEU A 34 -17.33 -1.25 -10.76
N ARG A 35 -17.49 -2.51 -10.29
CA ARG A 35 -18.69 -3.33 -10.55
C ARG A 35 -19.96 -2.64 -10.08
N GLY A 36 -19.95 -2.06 -8.89
CA GLY A 36 -21.10 -1.29 -8.38
C GLY A 36 -21.37 -0.02 -9.20
N LEU A 37 -20.32 0.67 -9.63
CA LEU A 37 -20.46 1.85 -10.50
C LEU A 37 -20.99 1.49 -11.90
N THR A 38 -20.67 0.30 -12.41
CA THR A 38 -21.12 -0.12 -13.75
C THR A 38 -22.63 -0.35 -13.84
N GLU A 39 -23.33 -0.49 -12.69
CA GLU A 39 -24.80 -0.47 -12.67
C GLU A 39 -25.39 0.92 -12.94
N PHE A 40 -24.60 2.00 -12.74
CA PHE A 40 -25.07 3.38 -12.85
C PHE A 40 -24.37 4.21 -13.94
N THR A 41 -23.21 3.77 -14.43
CA THR A 41 -22.40 4.50 -15.43
C THR A 41 -21.45 3.58 -16.17
N ASP A 42 -21.34 3.75 -17.49
CA ASP A 42 -20.34 3.06 -18.31
C ASP A 42 -18.93 3.55 -17.97
N VAL A 43 -18.19 2.72 -17.23
CA VAL A 43 -16.79 2.99 -16.94
C VAL A 43 -15.93 2.52 -18.12
N SER A 44 -15.22 3.46 -18.73
CA SER A 44 -14.28 3.14 -19.82
C SER A 44 -13.18 2.17 -19.36
N VAL A 45 -12.86 1.17 -20.20
CA VAL A 45 -11.74 0.23 -19.99
C VAL A 45 -10.42 0.97 -19.79
N PHE A 46 -10.27 2.16 -20.40
CA PHE A 46 -9.10 3.02 -20.19
C PHE A 46 -9.02 3.53 -18.74
N ALA A 47 -10.14 3.97 -18.17
CA ALA A 47 -10.21 4.41 -16.78
C ALA A 47 -9.91 3.25 -15.82
N MET A 48 -10.45 2.06 -16.08
CA MET A 48 -10.21 0.86 -15.25
C MET A 48 -8.74 0.44 -15.24
N ASN A 49 -8.08 0.45 -16.41
CA ASN A 49 -6.65 0.15 -16.51
C ASN A 49 -5.80 1.23 -15.82
N LEU A 50 -6.15 2.50 -15.98
CA LEU A 50 -5.45 3.63 -15.36
C LEU A 50 -5.56 3.59 -13.84
N THR A 51 -6.77 3.39 -13.29
CA THR A 51 -7.00 3.28 -11.84
C THR A 51 -6.30 2.08 -11.24
N THR A 52 -6.25 0.95 -11.95
CA THR A 52 -5.53 -0.24 -11.48
C THR A 52 -4.02 0.01 -11.44
N ALA A 53 -3.45 0.58 -12.51
CA ALA A 53 -2.01 0.88 -12.58
C ALA A 53 -1.59 1.93 -11.53
N LEU A 54 -2.34 3.03 -11.43
CA LEU A 54 -2.07 4.10 -10.46
C LEU A 54 -2.36 3.63 -9.02
N GLY A 55 -3.47 2.96 -8.79
CA GLY A 55 -3.87 2.47 -7.46
C GLY A 55 -2.85 1.48 -6.91
N LEU A 56 -2.29 0.61 -7.75
CA LEU A 56 -1.25 -0.33 -7.33
C LEU A 56 0.09 0.36 -7.06
N GLY A 57 0.48 1.33 -7.89
CA GLY A 57 1.68 2.14 -7.66
C GLY A 57 1.61 2.93 -6.34
N LEU A 58 0.51 3.67 -6.15
CA LEU A 58 0.25 4.45 -4.94
C LEU A 58 0.18 3.55 -3.69
N ALA A 59 -0.50 2.41 -3.76
CA ALA A 59 -0.58 1.46 -2.66
C ALA A 59 0.81 0.95 -2.22
N ILE A 60 1.67 0.65 -3.20
CA ILE A 60 3.04 0.20 -2.92
C ILE A 60 3.87 1.34 -2.29
N ASP A 61 3.80 2.55 -2.85
CA ASP A 61 4.57 3.70 -2.35
C ASP A 61 4.17 4.07 -0.92
N TYR A 62 2.86 4.08 -0.62
CA TYR A 62 2.37 4.35 0.74
C TYR A 62 2.74 3.26 1.73
N ALA A 63 2.64 1.99 1.33
CA ALA A 63 3.04 0.87 2.18
C ALA A 63 4.56 0.90 2.47
N LEU A 64 5.38 1.18 1.46
CA LEU A 64 6.82 1.38 1.61
C LEU A 64 7.14 2.50 2.60
N PHE A 65 6.48 3.65 2.45
CA PHE A 65 6.70 4.82 3.31
C PHE A 65 6.33 4.53 4.77
N ILE A 66 5.17 3.91 5.02
CA ILE A 66 4.70 3.53 6.35
C ILE A 66 5.64 2.51 7.00
N VAL A 67 6.01 1.44 6.27
CA VAL A 67 6.89 0.38 6.81
C VAL A 67 8.28 0.92 7.10
N ARG A 68 8.82 1.79 6.23
CA ARG A 68 10.13 2.42 6.44
C ARG A 68 10.11 3.27 7.71
N ARG A 69 9.09 4.10 7.89
CA ARG A 69 8.94 4.95 9.09
C ARG A 69 8.79 4.11 10.36
N PHE A 70 8.01 3.02 10.30
CA PHE A 70 7.86 2.09 11.41
C PHE A 70 9.19 1.44 11.82
N ARG A 71 10.00 1.03 10.84
CA ARG A 71 11.34 0.48 11.10
C ARG A 71 12.27 1.52 11.71
N GLU A 72 12.25 2.76 11.26
CA GLU A 72 13.05 3.84 11.85
C GLU A 72 12.72 4.05 13.34
N GLU A 73 11.45 3.98 13.73
CA GLU A 73 11.04 4.08 15.14
C GLU A 73 11.51 2.87 15.97
N LEU A 74 11.46 1.66 15.41
CA LEU A 74 11.99 0.47 16.07
C LEU A 74 13.52 0.52 16.22
N ASP A 75 14.24 0.95 15.19
CA ASP A 75 15.70 1.11 15.21
C ASP A 75 16.12 2.23 16.18
N ALA A 76 15.26 3.23 16.39
CA ALA A 76 15.43 4.26 17.43
C ALA A 76 15.13 3.76 18.86
N GLY A 77 14.76 2.49 19.03
CA GLY A 77 14.54 1.84 20.32
C GLY A 77 13.12 1.94 20.87
N ALA A 78 12.14 2.38 20.09
CA ALA A 78 10.74 2.38 20.52
C ALA A 78 10.17 0.97 20.60
N ASP A 79 9.27 0.72 21.56
CA ASP A 79 8.49 -0.51 21.58
C ASP A 79 7.49 -0.54 20.42
N THR A 80 7.06 -1.73 20.03
CA THR A 80 6.19 -1.94 18.86
C THR A 80 4.91 -1.09 18.92
N ARG A 81 4.32 -0.89 20.10
CA ARG A 81 3.07 -0.13 20.27
C ARG A 81 3.31 1.36 20.05
N THR A 82 4.39 1.90 20.63
CA THR A 82 4.80 3.30 20.45
C THR A 82 5.22 3.56 19.01
N ALA A 83 5.99 2.66 18.39
CA ALA A 83 6.43 2.78 17.01
C ALA A 83 5.25 2.85 16.01
N VAL A 84 4.22 2.01 16.18
CA VAL A 84 2.98 2.10 15.37
C VAL A 84 2.29 3.45 15.59
N GLY A 85 2.13 3.87 16.85
CA GLY A 85 1.47 5.14 17.20
C GLY A 85 2.16 6.37 16.58
N THR A 86 3.50 6.44 16.69
CA THR A 86 4.29 7.53 16.11
C THR A 86 4.27 7.52 14.59
N THR A 87 4.34 6.32 13.98
CA THR A 87 4.26 6.16 12.53
C THR A 87 2.93 6.66 11.98
N LEU A 88 1.80 6.30 12.60
CA LEU A 88 0.48 6.76 12.18
C LEU A 88 0.29 8.27 12.36
N ARG A 89 0.83 8.85 13.44
CA ARG A 89 0.74 10.29 13.71
C ARG A 89 1.58 11.14 12.74
N THR A 90 2.70 10.59 12.24
CA THR A 90 3.62 11.31 11.35
C THR A 90 3.37 10.96 9.89
N ALA A 91 3.71 9.74 9.49
CA ALA A 91 3.57 9.25 8.12
C ALA A 91 2.10 9.01 7.72
N GLY A 92 1.26 8.53 8.65
CA GLY A 92 -0.17 8.31 8.37
C GLY A 92 -0.90 9.59 7.96
N ARG A 93 -0.58 10.74 8.58
CA ARG A 93 -1.09 12.06 8.18
C ARG A 93 -0.60 12.52 6.80
N THR A 94 0.58 12.09 6.37
CA THR A 94 1.13 12.48 5.06
C THR A 94 0.51 11.67 3.91
N VAL A 95 -0.04 10.50 4.24
CA VAL A 95 -0.69 9.59 3.27
C VAL A 95 -2.20 9.88 3.11
N LEU A 96 -2.86 10.37 4.16
CA LEU A 96 -4.27 10.82 4.14
C LEU A 96 -4.41 12.20 3.50
#